data_AF-A0A356PBZ0-F1
#
_entry.id   AF-A0A356PBZ0-F1
#
_cell.length_a   1.000
_cell.length_b   1.000
_cell.length_c   1.000
_cell.angle_alpha   90.00
_cell.angle_beta   90.00
_cell.angle_gamma   90.00
#
_symmetry.space_group_name_H-M   'P 1'
#
loop_
_entity.id
_entity.type
_entity.pdbx_description
1 polymer ?
#
loop_
_entity_poly.entity_id
_entity_poly.type
_entity_poly.pdbx_seq_one_letter_code
_entity_poly.pdbx_strand_id
1 'polypeptide(L)'
;MLIFGERINGMFTDIGDGLRNKDPKALQYWAVKQEEGGAHYLDLNSGPAIPKEERAAAYEWMVKVVQEVSELPLVLDSTNY
;
A
#
# COMPACT_ATOMS: atom_id res chain seq x y z
N MET A 1 13.54 9.40 15.43
CA MET A 1 12.76 9.83 14.24
C MET A 1 11.96 8.63 13.77
N LEU A 2 10.66 8.78 13.49
CA LEU A 2 9.87 7.73 12.84
C LEU A 2 9.87 7.99 11.33
N ILE A 3 10.07 6.94 10.54
CA ILE A 3 10.11 6.99 9.08
C ILE A 3 8.90 6.24 8.55
N PHE A 4 8.11 6.90 7.71
CA PHE A 4 6.94 6.33 7.04
C PHE A 4 7.31 6.10 5.58
N GLY A 5 7.25 4.84 5.13
CA GLY A 5 7.50 4.50 3.74
C GLY A 5 6.32 4.87 2.86
N GLU A 6 6.50 5.84 1.96
CA GLU A 6 5.43 6.44 1.12
C GLU A 6 5.15 5.70 -0.21
N ARG A 7 5.92 4.65 -0.53
CA ARG A 7 6.00 4.14 -1.91
C ARG A 7 4.80 3.28 -2.33
N ILE A 8 4.03 2.74 -1.38
CA ILE A 8 2.82 1.93 -1.65
C ILE A 8 1.62 2.85 -1.82
N ASN A 9 1.67 3.67 -2.88
CA ASN A 9 0.66 4.65 -3.21
C ASN A 9 0.17 4.46 -4.66
N GLY A 10 -1.14 4.34 -4.85
CA GLY A 10 -1.78 4.14 -6.17
C GLY A 10 -1.67 5.32 -7.13
N MET A 11 -1.04 6.44 -6.72
CA MET A 11 -0.55 7.47 -7.64
C MET A 11 0.64 6.99 -8.48
N PHE A 12 1.42 6.03 -7.98
CA PHE A 12 2.49 5.39 -8.75
C PHE A 12 1.91 4.31 -9.67
N THR A 13 2.37 4.29 -10.92
CA THR A 13 1.81 3.43 -11.99
C THR A 13 1.80 1.95 -11.62
N ASP A 14 2.90 1.44 -11.06
CA ASP A 14 3.05 0.03 -10.69
C ASP A 14 2.10 -0.40 -9.56
N ILE A 15 1.93 0.44 -8.54
CA ILE A 15 0.97 0.19 -7.46
C ILE A 15 -0.47 0.31 -8.00
N GLY A 16 -0.74 1.34 -8.80
CA GLY A 16 -2.07 1.53 -9.40
C GLY A 16 -2.48 0.37 -10.31
N ASP A 17 -1.56 -0.16 -11.12
CA ASP A 17 -1.76 -1.34 -11.95
C ASP A 17 -1.96 -2.60 -11.09
N GLY A 18 -1.17 -2.76 -10.03
CA GLY A 18 -1.32 -3.85 -9.07
C GLY A 18 -2.71 -3.84 -8.42
N LEU A 19 -3.22 -2.67 -8.03
CA LEU A 19 -4.55 -2.53 -7.44
C LEU A 19 -5.66 -2.87 -8.44
N ARG A 20 -5.59 -2.37 -9.68
CA ARG A 20 -6.59 -2.64 -10.73
C ARG A 20 -6.63 -4.11 -11.13
N ASN A 21 -5.47 -4.73 -11.24
CA ASN A 21 -5.34 -6.12 -11.69
C ASN A 21 -5.36 -7.13 -10.53
N LYS A 22 -5.47 -6.67 -9.28
CA LYS A 22 -5.30 -7.49 -8.08
C LYS A 22 -4.01 -8.31 -8.09
N ASP A 23 -2.92 -7.72 -8.60
CA ASP A 23 -1.56 -8.31 -8.60
C ASP A 23 -0.77 -7.82 -7.38
N PRO A 24 -0.43 -8.71 -6.42
CA PRO A 24 0.22 -8.32 -5.18
C PRO A 24 1.70 -7.96 -5.33
N LYS A 25 2.36 -8.34 -6.45
CA LYS A 25 3.83 -8.34 -6.57
C LYS A 25 4.46 -6.98 -6.28
N ALA A 26 3.89 -5.91 -6.83
CA ALA A 26 4.45 -4.56 -6.65
C ALA A 26 4.30 -4.08 -5.20
N LEU A 27 3.15 -4.33 -4.56
CA LEU A 27 2.91 -3.95 -3.17
C LEU A 27 3.86 -4.70 -2.22
N GLN A 28 4.00 -6.01 -2.41
CA GLN A 28 4.88 -6.86 -1.61
C GLN A 28 6.35 -6.49 -1.80
N TYR A 29 6.77 -6.25 -3.05
CA TYR A 29 8.12 -5.80 -3.35
C TYR A 29 8.46 -4.50 -2.60
N TRP A 30 7.58 -3.50 -2.66
CA TRP A 30 7.82 -2.22 -2.00
C TRP A 30 7.67 -2.27 -0.48
N ALA A 31 6.86 -3.18 0.07
CA ALA A 31 6.81 -3.41 1.51
C ALA A 31 8.18 -3.88 2.04
N VAL A 32 8.71 -4.96 1.45
CA VAL A 32 10.03 -5.51 1.82
C VAL A 32 11.13 -4.47 1.61
N LYS A 33 11.13 -3.78 0.46
CA LYS A 33 12.18 -2.79 0.15
C LYS A 33 12.18 -1.59 1.08
N GLN A 34 11.01 -1.14 1.54
CA GLN A 34 10.94 -0.02 2.47
C GLN A 34 11.33 -0.43 3.88
N GLU A 35 10.97 -1.64 4.32
CA GLU A 35 11.43 -2.22 5.58
C GLU A 35 12.97 -2.38 5.61
N GLU A 36 13.56 -2.98 4.56
CA GLU A 36 15.02 -3.05 4.36
C GLU A 36 15.68 -1.67 4.33
N GLY A 37 14.95 -0.66 3.86
CA GLY A 37 15.38 0.74 3.82
C GLY A 37 15.28 1.50 5.15
N GLY A 38 14.75 0.89 6.21
CA GLY A 38 14.64 1.49 7.54
C GLY A 38 13.32 2.22 7.80
N ALA A 39 12.26 1.92 7.04
CA ALA A 39 10.91 2.37 7.39
C ALA A 39 10.48 1.77 8.73
N HIS A 40 9.75 2.55 9.53
CA HIS A 40 9.14 2.12 10.79
C HIS A 40 7.65 1.81 10.61
N TYR A 41 7.04 2.40 9.58
CA TYR A 41 5.65 2.24 9.18
C TYR A 41 5.57 2.21 7.66
N LEU A 42 4.55 1.54 7.12
CA LEU A 42 4.26 1.54 5.69
C LEU A 42 2.97 2.32 5.43
N ASP A 43 3.07 3.38 4.62
CA ASP A 43 1.92 4.13 4.13
C ASP A 43 1.22 3.34 3.02
N LEU A 44 -0.10 3.17 3.16
CA LEU A 44 -0.95 2.53 2.17
C LEU A 44 -1.94 3.56 1.65
N ASN A 45 -1.87 3.84 0.36
CA ASN A 45 -2.81 4.73 -0.30
C ASN A 45 -3.32 4.12 -1.61
N SER A 46 -4.64 3.98 -1.77
CA SER A 46 -5.22 3.44 -3.02
C SER A 46 -5.04 4.36 -4.24
N GLY A 47 -4.74 5.64 -3.99
CA GLY A 47 -4.63 6.70 -4.98
C GLY A 47 -5.92 6.92 -5.77
N PRO A 48 -5.82 7.61 -6.92
CA PRO A 48 -6.92 7.75 -7.88
C PRO A 48 -7.12 6.49 -8.73
N ALA A 49 -6.25 5.48 -8.61
CA ALA A 49 -6.33 4.23 -9.36
C ALA A 49 -7.61 3.44 -9.09
N ILE A 50 -8.24 3.66 -7.93
CA ILE A 50 -9.44 2.97 -7.47
C ILE A 50 -10.60 3.97 -7.28
N PRO A 51 -11.77 3.71 -7.91
CA PRO A 51 -13.00 4.50 -7.71
C PRO A 51 -13.44 4.53 -6.24
N LYS A 52 -14.09 5.62 -5.81
CA LYS A 52 -14.40 5.85 -4.39
C LYS A 52 -15.20 4.71 -3.76
N GLU A 53 -16.16 4.19 -4.50
CA GLU A 53 -17.06 3.08 -4.18
C GLU A 53 -16.33 1.74 -3.95
N GLU A 54 -15.16 1.56 -4.56
CA GLU A 54 -14.36 0.33 -4.45
C GLU A 54 -13.21 0.44 -3.44
N ARG A 55 -12.95 1.65 -2.90
CA ARG A 55 -11.78 1.90 -2.05
C ARG A 55 -11.75 1.04 -0.79
N ALA A 56 -12.88 0.86 -0.10
CA ALA A 56 -12.90 0.05 1.12
C ALA A 56 -12.37 -1.38 0.87
N ALA A 57 -12.89 -2.04 -0.18
CA ALA A 57 -12.44 -3.36 -0.59
C ALA A 57 -10.99 -3.37 -1.10
N ALA A 58 -10.52 -2.28 -1.71
CA ALA A 58 -9.12 -2.14 -2.11
C ALA A 58 -8.20 -2.03 -0.89
N TYR A 59 -8.53 -1.23 0.12
CA TYR A 59 -7.75 -1.11 1.36
C TYR A 59 -7.70 -2.44 2.13
N GLU A 60 -8.82 -3.15 2.25
CA GLU A 60 -8.82 -4.49 2.86
C GLU A 60 -7.86 -5.45 2.15
N TRP A 61 -7.80 -5.38 0.82
CA TRP A 61 -6.89 -6.19 0.03
C TRP A 61 -5.43 -5.76 0.20
N MET A 62 -5.16 -4.44 0.17
CA MET A 62 -3.80 -3.88 0.37
C MET A 62 -3.23 -4.31 1.72
N VAL A 63 -4.01 -4.18 2.79
CA VAL A 63 -3.60 -4.58 4.15
C VAL A 63 -3.20 -6.05 4.19
N LYS A 64 -4.05 -6.94 3.67
CA LYS A 64 -3.79 -8.39 3.63
C LYS A 64 -2.49 -8.69 2.88
N VAL A 65 -2.36 -8.18 1.66
CA VAL A 65 -1.22 -8.45 0.78
C VAL A 65 0.11 -7.95 1.35
N VAL A 66 0.11 -6.78 1.98
CA VAL A 66 1.33 -6.20 2.57
C VAL A 66 1.73 -6.94 3.84
N GLN A 67 0.77 -7.33 4.68
CA GLN A 67 1.03 -8.11 5.90
C GLN A 67 1.49 -9.55 5.64
N GLU A 68 1.31 -10.07 4.42
CA GLU A 68 1.91 -11.36 4.04
C GLU A 68 3.45 -11.32 4.01
N VAL A 69 4.06 -10.15 3.87
CA VAL A 69 5.51 -10.01 3.64
C VAL A 69 6.22 -8.99 4.54
N SER A 70 5.49 -8.26 5.38
CA SER A 70 6.07 -7.29 6.32
C SER A 70 5.27 -7.26 7.63
N GLU A 71 5.99 -7.19 8.74
CA GLU A 71 5.42 -7.08 10.09
C GLU A 71 5.32 -5.61 10.55
N LEU A 72 5.72 -4.65 9.70
CA LEU A 72 5.65 -3.23 10.04
C LEU A 72 4.19 -2.77 10.19
N PRO A 73 3.91 -1.88 11.17
CA PRO A 73 2.59 -1.27 11.29
C PRO A 73 2.24 -0.45 10.04
N LEU A 74 0.96 -0.48 9.66
CA LEU A 74 0.45 0.18 8.47
C LEU A 74 -0.21 1.52 8.80
N VAL A 75 -0.06 2.50 7.91
CA VAL A 75 -0.79 3.78 7.94
C VAL A 75 -1.79 3.78 6.80
N LEU A 76 -3.08 3.91 7.13
CA LEU A 76 -4.15 3.97 6.14
C LEU A 76 -4.35 5.42 5.69
N ASP A 77 -3.76 5.80 4.56
CA ASP A 77 -3.81 7.16 4.02
C ASP A 77 -4.99 7.35 3.06
N SER A 78 -6.16 7.59 3.65
CA SER A 78 -7.42 7.74 2.92
C SER A 78 -8.18 9.00 3.31
N THR A 79 -8.81 9.63 2.32
CA THR A 79 -9.83 10.68 2.53
C THR A 79 -11.26 10.13 2.60
N ASN A 80 -11.44 8.82 2.40
CA ASN A 80 -12.72 8.11 2.51
C ASN A 80 -12.83 7.49 3.92
N TYR A 81 -13.88 7.85 4.67
CA TYR A 81 -14.12 7.45 6.07
C TYR A 81 -15.08 6.26 6.20
#